data_AF-A0A4R4V6I1-F1
#
_entry.id   AF-A0A4R4V6I1-F1
#
_cell.length_a   1.000
_cell.length_b   1.000
_cell.length_c   1.000
_cell.angle_alpha   90.00
_cell.angle_beta   90.00
_cell.angle_gamma   90.00
#
_symmetry.space_group_name_H-M   'P 1'
#
loop_
_entity.id
_entity.type
_entity.pdbx_description
1 polymer ?
#
loop_
_entity_poly.entity_id
_entity_poly.type
_entity_poly.pdbx_seq_one_letter_code
_entity_poly.pdbx_strand_id
1 'polypeptide(L)' 'MRVAIDEDRCRGHGICCALCPEVFDLNDDGYSFVRTPEVPAGSEGDVRTAIAQCPERAISET' A
#
# COMPACT_ATOMS: atom_id res chain seq x y z
N MET A 1 -9.42 -5.09 7.87
CA MET A 1 -7.99 -5.43 8.14
C MET A 1 -7.20 -4.13 8.26
N ARG A 2 -5.99 -4.14 8.85
CA ARG A 2 -5.11 -2.96 8.85
C ARG A 2 -3.84 -3.25 8.05
N VAL A 3 -3.24 -2.19 7.51
CA VAL A 3 -2.06 -2.28 6.65
C VAL A 3 -1.10 -1.13 6.95
N ALA A 4 0.19 -1.39 6.78
CA ALA A 4 1.26 -0.41 6.91
C ALA A 4 2.24 -0.52 5.74
N ILE A 5 2.96 0.57 5.47
CA ILE A 5 4.11 0.62 4.57
C ILE A 5 5.36 0.91 5.40
N ASP A 6 6.38 0.08 5.21
CA ASP A 6 7.75 0.32 5.67
C ASP A 6 8.42 1.34 4.75
N GLU A 7 8.61 2.56 5.25
CA GLU A 7 9.16 3.69 4.50
C GLU A 7 10.64 3.49 4.13
N ASP A 8 11.40 2.75 4.93
CA ASP A 8 12.82 2.47 4.65
C ASP A 8 12.99 1.51 3.47
N ARG A 9 11.99 0.67 3.24
CA ARG A 9 11.95 -0.31 2.14
C ARG A 9 11.22 0.20 0.92
N CYS A 10 10.29 1.15 1.08
CA CYS A 10 9.54 1.70 -0.05
C CYS A 10 10.49 2.37 -1.06
N ARG A 11 10.26 2.08 -2.36
CA ARG A 11 11.02 2.66 -3.48
C ARG A 11 10.12 3.36 -4.51
N GLY A 12 8.88 3.68 -4.14
CA GLY A 12 8.02 4.52 -4.98
C GLY A 12 7.50 3.88 -6.26
N HIS A 13 7.42 2.55 -6.34
CA HIS A 13 6.97 1.86 -7.56
C HIS A 13 5.52 2.15 -7.98
N GLY A 14 4.66 2.64 -7.05
CA GLY A 14 3.28 3.03 -7.35
C GLY A 14 2.30 1.88 -7.64
N ILE A 15 2.73 0.61 -7.63
CA ILE A 15 1.86 -0.55 -7.91
C ILE A 15 0.69 -0.63 -6.93
N CYS A 16 0.94 -0.39 -5.65
CA CYS A 16 -0.11 -0.40 -4.63
C CYS A 16 -1.17 0.68 -4.86
N CYS A 17 -0.76 1.89 -5.27
CA CYS A 17 -1.66 2.99 -5.59
C CYS A 17 -2.49 2.70 -6.85
N ALA A 18 -1.93 1.97 -7.83
CA ALA A 18 -2.67 1.53 -9.00
C ALA A 18 -3.71 0.43 -8.68
N LEU A 19 -3.41 -0.45 -7.73
CA LEU A 19 -4.30 -1.55 -7.34
C LEU A 19 -5.41 -1.10 -6.38
N CYS A 20 -5.12 -0.23 -5.43
CA CYS A 20 -6.05 0.16 -4.38
C CYS A 20 -5.83 1.63 -3.98
N PRO A 21 -6.18 2.60 -4.85
CA PRO A 21 -5.97 4.04 -4.61
C PRO A 21 -6.76 4.60 -3.42
N GLU A 22 -7.80 3.89 -2.97
CA GLU A 22 -8.53 4.26 -1.74
C GLU A 22 -7.70 4.06 -0.47
N VAL A 23 -6.73 3.12 -0.48
CA VAL A 23 -5.90 2.77 0.68
C VAL A 23 -4.49 3.34 0.57
N PHE A 24 -3.92 3.39 -0.64
CA PHE A 24 -2.54 3.82 -0.88
C PHE A 24 -2.47 5.05 -1.77
N ASP A 25 -1.50 5.91 -1.50
CA ASP A 25 -1.21 7.10 -2.32
C ASP A 25 0.29 7.38 -2.35
N LEU A 26 0.73 8.29 -3.22
CA LEU A 26 2.11 8.76 -3.30
C LEU A 26 2.23 10.14 -2.67
N ASN A 27 3.27 10.34 -1.86
CA ASN A 27 3.64 11.68 -1.40
C ASN A 27 4.40 12.44 -2.50
N ASP A 28 4.71 13.72 -2.24
CA ASP A 28 5.39 14.59 -3.19
C ASP A 28 6.82 14.13 -3.53
N ASP A 29 7.43 13.32 -2.68
CA ASP A 29 8.74 12.70 -2.89
C ASP A 29 8.67 11.39 -3.70
N GLY A 30 7.46 10.96 -4.09
CA GLY A 30 7.22 9.76 -4.89
C GLY A 30 7.19 8.45 -4.09
N TYR A 31 7.11 8.51 -2.76
CA TYR A 31 6.99 7.33 -1.90
C TYR A 31 5.54 7.02 -1.55
N SER A 32 5.21 5.73 -1.52
CA SER A 32 3.87 5.28 -1.14
C SER A 32 3.61 5.41 0.36
N PHE A 33 2.42 5.88 0.73
CA PHE A 33 1.92 5.89 2.11
C PHE A 33 0.49 5.33 2.18
N VAL A 34 0.05 4.99 3.40
CA VAL A 34 -1.30 4.48 3.65
C VAL A 34 -2.22 5.66 4.00
N ARG A 35 -3.23 5.93 3.17
CA ARG A 35 -4.24 6.98 3.39
C ARG A 35 -5.12 6.70 4.60
N THR A 36 -5.55 5.45 4.73
CA THR A 36 -6.37 4.96 5.85
C THR A 36 -5.79 3.66 6.37
N PRO A 37 -5.39 3.59 7.66
CA PRO A 37 -4.84 2.36 8.22
C PRO A 37 -5.90 1.27 8.35
N GLU A 38 -7.19 1.62 8.33
CA GLU A 38 -8.29 0.65 8.25
C GLU A 38 -8.72 0.50 6.79
N VAL A 39 -8.57 -0.72 6.27
CA VAL A 39 -8.93 -1.07 4.89
C VAL A 39 -10.46 -1.09 4.76
N PRO A 40 -11.04 -0.36 3.79
CA PRO A 40 -12.47 -0.37 3.53
C PRO A 40 -13.00 -1.77 3.20
N ALA A 41 -14.26 -2.03 3.57
CA ALA A 41 -14.91 -3.29 3.25
C ALA A 41 -15.01 -3.47 1.73
N GLY A 42 -14.55 -4.61 1.24
CA GLY A 42 -14.49 -4.93 -0.20
C GLY A 42 -13.10 -4.72 -0.82
N SER A 43 -12.23 -3.93 -0.18
CA SER A 43 -10.88 -3.63 -0.68
C SER A 43 -9.82 -4.65 -0.20
N GLU A 44 -10.19 -5.62 0.65
CA GLU A 44 -9.21 -6.55 1.24
C GLU A 44 -8.52 -7.43 0.19
N GLY A 45 -9.21 -7.75 -0.91
CA GLY A 45 -8.61 -8.50 -2.02
C GLY A 45 -7.52 -7.71 -2.74
N ASP A 46 -7.80 -6.45 -3.05
CA ASP A 46 -6.88 -5.56 -3.74
C ASP A 46 -5.68 -5.20 -2.85
N VAL A 47 -5.91 -4.98 -1.55
CA VAL A 47 -4.82 -4.76 -0.58
C VAL A 47 -3.92 -5.99 -0.47
N ARG A 48 -4.46 -7.21 -0.40
CA ARG A 48 -3.63 -8.43 -0.38
C ARG A 48 -2.83 -8.60 -1.68
N THR A 49 -3.43 -8.23 -2.81
CA THR A 49 -2.72 -8.22 -4.10
C THR A 49 -1.59 -7.18 -4.08
N ALA A 50 -1.83 -5.98 -3.57
CA ALA A 50 -0.80 -4.95 -3.41
C ALA A 50 0.35 -5.39 -2.50
N ILE A 51 0.05 -6.08 -1.39
CA ILE A 51 1.05 -6.69 -0.51
C ILE A 51 1.91 -7.70 -1.29
N ALA A 52 1.28 -8.60 -2.05
CA ALA A 52 1.99 -9.62 -2.82
C ALA A 52 2.81 -9.06 -3.98
N GLN A 53 2.37 -7.96 -4.60
CA GLN A 53 3.01 -7.38 -5.78
C GLN A 53 4.04 -6.27 -5.48
N CYS A 54 4.19 -5.86 -4.22
CA CYS A 54 5.24 -4.91 -3.85
C CYS A 54 6.64 -5.53 -4.10
N PRO A 55 7.46 -5.00 -5.01
CA PRO A 55 8.77 -5.58 -5.33
C PRO A 55 9.71 -5.60 -4.13
N GLU A 56 9.61 -4.56 -3.29
CA GLU A 56 10.42 -4.38 -2.08
C GLU A 56 9.86 -5.12 -0.87
N ARG A 57 8.66 -5.72 -1.00
CA ARG A 57 7.88 -6.30 0.10
C ARG A 57 7.76 -5.34 1.30
N ALA A 58 7.50 -4.07 0.99
CA ALA A 58 7.40 -2.98 1.96
C ALA A 58 6.01 -2.88 2.61
N ILE A 59 5.02 -3.66 2.17
CA ILE A 59 3.63 -3.57 2.64
C ILE A 59 3.31 -4.81 3.49
N SER A 60 2.66 -4.63 4.64
CA SER A 60 2.27 -5.74 5.53
C SER A 60 0.95 -5.47 6.25
N GLU A 61 0.22 -6.54 6.57
CA GLU A 61 -0.91 -6.48 7.51
C GLU A 61 -0.41 -6.20 8.94
N THR A 62 -1.21 -5.50 9.75
CA THR A 62 -0.89 -5.14 11.14
C THR A 62 -2.04 -5.45 12.09
#